data_AF-A0A962NF02-F1
#
_entry.id   AF-A0A962NF02-F1
#
_cell.length_a   1.000
_cell.length_b   1.000
_cell.length_c   1.000
_cell.angle_alpha   90.00
_cell.angle_beta   90.00
_cell.angle_gamma   90.00
#
_symmetry.space_group_name_H-M   'P 1'
#
loop_
_entity.id
_entity.type
_entity.pdbx_description
1 polymer ?
#
loop_
_entity_poly.entity_id
_entity_poly.type
_entity_poly.pdbx_seq_one_letter_code
_entity_poly.pdbx_strand_id
1 'polypeptide(L)'
;MKTIHNFAAPYEPAHLQHLEERVRDVGDLLGETLREQEDEALYQAVEKLRRGYIQLRQGEDTALRNELMQFILNLDLPVLEKVIRAFNTFYVLSNIVEEEFRERERRTRFTRDDEALLWRG
;
A
#
# COMPACT_ATOMS: atom_id res chain seq x y z
N MET A 1 2.97 -15.39 3.48
CA MET A 1 3.14 -16.00 2.14
C MET A 1 3.28 -14.88 1.12
N LYS A 2 4.51 -14.38 0.89
CA LYS A 2 4.85 -13.47 -0.21
C LYS A 2 5.41 -14.33 -1.32
N THR A 3 4.58 -14.67 -2.30
CA THR A 3 5.05 -15.30 -3.54
C THR A 3 4.34 -14.63 -4.69
N ILE A 4 4.71 -13.38 -5.00
CA ILE A 4 4.45 -12.79 -6.31
C ILE A 4 5.72 -12.05 -6.74
N HIS A 5 6.37 -12.70 -7.70
CA HIS A 5 7.40 -12.28 -8.64
C HIS A 5 8.49 -11.28 -8.21
N ASN A 6 9.66 -11.89 -7.99
CA ASN A 6 10.95 -11.36 -8.39
C ASN A 6 10.93 -10.90 -9.87
N PHE A 7 10.78 -9.59 -10.09
CA PHE A 7 11.05 -8.92 -11.36
C PHE A 7 11.83 -7.65 -11.03
N ALA A 8 13.11 -7.82 -10.70
CA ALA A 8 14.03 -6.71 -10.53
C ALA A 8 14.25 -6.02 -11.89
N ALA A 9 13.37 -5.09 -12.25
CA ALA A 9 13.68 -4.04 -13.21
C ALA A 9 14.50 -2.95 -12.48
N PRO A 10 15.52 -2.33 -13.12
CA PRO A 10 16.36 -1.34 -12.46
C PRO A 10 15.62 0.01 -12.48
N TYR A 11 14.62 0.16 -11.61
CA TYR A 11 14.02 1.46 -11.38
C TYR A 11 15.06 2.36 -10.73
N GLU A 12 15.22 3.59 -11.23
CA GLU A 12 16.05 4.60 -10.57
C GLU A 12 15.53 4.83 -9.14
N PRO A 13 16.41 4.99 -8.13
CA PRO A 13 16.00 5.19 -6.74
C PRO A 13 15.01 6.34 -6.55
N ALA A 14 15.11 7.40 -7.35
CA ALA A 14 14.18 8.54 -7.34
C ALA A 14 12.75 8.14 -7.75
N HIS A 15 12.60 7.20 -8.68
CA HIS A 15 11.29 6.73 -9.14
C HIS A 15 10.61 5.87 -8.05
N LEU A 16 11.40 5.05 -7.35
CA LEU A 16 10.91 4.27 -6.20
C LEU A 16 10.47 5.18 -5.04
N GLN A 17 11.25 6.23 -4.74
CA GLN A 17 10.86 7.23 -3.73
C GLN A 17 9.55 7.92 -4.11
N HIS A 18 9.39 8.31 -5.37
CA HIS A 18 8.14 8.90 -5.84
C HIS A 18 6.94 7.95 -5.69
N LEU A 19 7.11 6.66 -5.98
CA LEU A 19 6.07 5.66 -5.74
C LEU A 19 5.70 5.55 -4.27
N GLU A 20 6.69 5.52 -3.36
CA GLU A 20 6.45 5.45 -1.92
C GLU A 20 5.69 6.68 -1.39
N GLU A 21 6.01 7.88 -1.88
CA GLU A 21 5.28 9.12 -1.59
C GLU A 21 3.83 9.03 -2.06
N ARG A 22 3.61 8.58 -3.30
CA ARG A 22 2.26 8.45 -3.87
C ARG A 22 1.39 7.45 -3.13
N VAL A 23 1.96 6.33 -2.70
CA VAL A 23 1.24 5.35 -1.87
C VAL A 23 0.90 5.94 -0.50
N ARG A 24 1.78 6.77 0.06
CA ARG A 24 1.52 7.48 1.33
C ARG A 24 0.38 8.49 1.20
N ASP A 25 0.43 9.35 0.19
CA ASP A 25 -0.60 10.38 -0.05
C ASP A 25 -2.00 9.77 -0.18
N VAL A 26 -2.10 8.67 -0.92
CA VAL A 26 -3.36 7.94 -1.11
C VAL A 26 -3.83 7.26 0.19
N GLY A 27 -2.88 6.77 0.99
CA GLY A 27 -3.18 6.25 2.32
C GLY A 27 -3.70 7.34 3.26
N ASP A 28 -3.10 8.53 3.24
CA ASP A 28 -3.51 9.67 4.08
C ASP A 28 -4.91 10.17 3.70
N LEU A 29 -5.19 10.31 2.40
CA LEU A 29 -6.53 10.69 1.90
C LEU A 29 -7.62 9.69 2.29
N LEU A 30 -7.33 8.38 2.21
CA LEU A 30 -8.27 7.37 2.66
C LEU A 30 -8.47 7.43 4.18
N GLY A 31 -7.41 7.70 4.95
CA GLY A 31 -7.50 7.92 6.39
C GLY A 31 -8.39 9.12 6.75
N GLU A 32 -8.28 10.23 6.01
CA GLU A 32 -9.16 11.38 6.14
C GLU A 32 -10.61 11.03 5.79
N THR A 33 -10.84 10.35 4.67
CA THR A 33 -12.18 9.92 4.26
C THR A 33 -12.83 9.00 5.30
N LEU A 34 -12.07 8.09 5.89
CA LEU A 34 -12.55 7.22 6.98
C LEU A 34 -12.95 8.03 8.22
N ARG A 35 -12.22 9.11 8.56
CA ARG A 35 -12.59 10.00 9.67
C ARG A 35 -13.85 10.83 9.37
N GLU A 36 -14.07 11.18 8.11
CA GLU A 36 -15.22 12.00 7.71
C GLU A 36 -16.52 11.19 7.57
N GLN A 37 -16.42 9.96 7.08
CA GLN A 37 -17.58 9.14 6.71
C GLN A 37 -17.98 8.12 7.77
N GLU A 38 -17.08 7.79 8.69
CA GLU A 38 -17.28 6.78 9.72
C GLU A 38 -16.90 7.34 11.09
N ASP A 39 -17.24 6.61 12.15
CA ASP A 39 -16.94 7.04 13.51
C ASP A 39 -15.43 6.98 13.81
N GLU A 40 -14.95 7.88 14.66
CA GLU A 40 -13.55 7.94 15.10
C GLU A 40 -13.03 6.60 15.63
N ALA A 41 -13.89 5.81 16.27
CA ALA A 41 -13.55 4.47 16.76
C ALA A 41 -13.13 3.50 15.64
N LEU A 42 -13.75 3.57 14.46
CA LEU A 42 -13.37 2.75 13.32
C LEU A 42 -12.00 3.16 12.80
N TYR A 43 -11.78 4.47 12.62
CA TYR A 43 -10.50 5.00 12.17
C TYR A 43 -9.36 4.53 13.10
N GLN A 44 -9.55 4.65 14.42
CA GLN A 44 -8.57 4.21 15.41
C GLN A 44 -8.33 2.69 15.34
N ALA A 45 -9.36 1.88 15.12
CA ALA A 45 -9.21 0.43 14.96
C ALA A 45 -8.38 0.08 13.72
N VAL A 46 -8.67 0.71 12.58
CA VAL A 46 -7.92 0.53 11.34
C VAL A 46 -6.46 0.97 11.51
N GLU A 47 -6.24 2.13 12.13
CA GLU A 47 -4.90 2.70 12.29
C GLU A 47 -4.05 1.90 13.29
N LYS A 48 -4.66 1.39 14.37
CA LYS A 48 -4.01 0.48 15.32
C LYS A 48 -3.49 -0.76 14.60
N LEU A 49 -4.35 -1.41 13.80
CA LEU A 49 -3.99 -2.61 13.05
C LEU A 49 -2.93 -2.31 11.99
N ARG A 50 -3.08 -1.22 11.24
CA ARG A 50 -2.14 -0.82 10.18
C ARG A 50 -0.74 -0.60 10.74
N ARG A 51 -0.60 0.24 11.78
CA ARG A 51 0.70 0.52 12.41
C ARG A 51 1.32 -0.72 13.02
N GLY A 52 0.51 -1.50 13.75
CA GLY A 52 0.97 -2.73 14.39
C GLY A 52 1.55 -3.74 13.40
N TYR A 53 0.86 -4.03 12.30
CA TYR A 53 1.36 -4.96 11.30
C TYR A 53 2.50 -4.41 10.44
N ILE A 54 2.59 -3.09 10.24
CA ILE A 54 3.79 -2.46 9.65
C ILE A 54 5.01 -2.68 10.55
N GLN A 55 4.85 -2.46 11.86
CA GLN A 55 5.93 -2.69 12.83
C GLN A 55 6.36 -4.16 12.84
N LEU A 56 5.41 -5.10 12.86
CA LEU A 56 5.71 -6.55 12.80
C LEU A 56 6.46 -6.94 11.52
N ARG A 57 6.27 -6.22 10.41
CA ARG A 57 7.02 -6.45 9.17
C ARG A 57 8.47 -5.97 9.26
N GLN A 58 8.76 -4.98 10.12
CA GLN A 58 10.11 -4.46 10.34
C GLN A 58 10.89 -5.31 11.35
N GLY A 59 10.19 -5.92 12.30
CA GLY A 59 10.75 -6.86 13.27
C GLY A 59 9.63 -7.65 13.93
N GLU A 60 9.79 -8.97 13.99
CA GLU A 60 8.78 -9.84 14.60
C GLU A 60 8.73 -9.63 16.11
N ASP A 61 7.54 -9.39 16.64
CA ASP A 61 7.25 -9.24 18.07
C ASP A 61 6.02 -10.08 18.42
N THR A 62 6.23 -11.19 19.12
CA THR A 62 5.17 -12.11 19.50
C THR A 62 4.14 -11.46 20.43
N ALA A 63 4.57 -10.55 21.32
CA ALA A 63 3.66 -9.89 22.25
C ALA A 63 2.73 -8.93 21.49
N LEU A 64 3.30 -8.11 20.60
CA LEU A 64 2.52 -7.22 19.74
C LEU A 64 1.58 -8.01 18.81
N ARG A 65 2.05 -9.10 18.20
CA ARG A 65 1.21 -9.97 17.37
C ARG A 65 0.01 -10.49 18.15
N ASN A 66 0.23 -10.98 19.37
CA ASN A 66 -0.84 -11.48 20.22
C ASN A 66 -1.81 -10.36 20.61
N GLU A 67 -1.32 -9.16 20.92
CA GLU A 67 -2.17 -7.99 21.21
C GLU A 67 -3.09 -7.65 20.04
N LEU A 68 -2.54 -7.54 18.81
CA LEU A 68 -3.32 -7.22 17.62
C LEU A 68 -4.34 -8.32 17.29
N MET A 69 -3.97 -9.59 17.47
CA MET A 69 -4.90 -10.71 17.28
C MET A 69 -6.04 -10.67 18.30
N GLN A 70 -5.75 -10.43 19.57
CA GLN A 70 -6.79 -10.27 20.60
C GLN A 70 -7.68 -9.06 20.32
N PHE A 71 -7.10 -7.96 19.83
CA PHE A 71 -7.88 -6.80 19.42
C PHE A 71 -8.88 -7.15 18.31
N ILE A 72 -8.47 -7.88 17.28
CA ILE A 72 -9.36 -8.35 16.19
C ILE A 72 -10.48 -9.24 16.75
N LEU A 73 -10.16 -10.18 17.64
CA LEU A 73 -11.13 -11.11 18.22
C LEU A 73 -12.20 -10.43 19.08
N ASN A 74 -11.90 -9.22 19.60
CA ASN A 74 -12.81 -8.45 20.43
C ASN A 74 -13.62 -7.40 19.63
N LEU A 75 -13.44 -7.30 18.31
CA LEU A 75 -14.26 -6.42 17.48
C LEU A 75 -15.64 -7.03 17.25
N ASP A 76 -16.68 -6.20 17.40
CA ASP A 76 -18.03 -6.59 16.99
C ASP A 76 -18.08 -6.80 15.47
N LEU A 77 -18.89 -7.77 15.04
CA LEU A 77 -18.98 -8.17 13.62
C LEU A 77 -19.21 -6.98 12.65
N PRO A 78 -20.09 -6.00 12.93
CA PRO A 78 -20.27 -4.85 12.05
C PRO A 78 -19.01 -3.98 11.93
N VAL A 79 -18.24 -3.84 13.01
CA VAL A 79 -16.98 -3.08 13.00
C VAL A 79 -15.91 -3.85 12.23
N LEU A 80 -15.83 -5.17 12.44
CA LEU A 80 -14.90 -6.03 11.71
C LEU A 80 -15.13 -5.98 10.19
N GLU A 81 -16.39 -6.00 9.72
CA GLU A 81 -16.72 -5.85 8.31
C GLU A 81 -16.23 -4.52 7.73
N LYS A 82 -16.42 -3.42 8.46
CA LYS A 82 -15.93 -2.09 8.06
C LYS A 82 -14.41 -2.03 8.02
N VAL A 83 -13.73 -2.62 9.01
CA VAL A 83 -12.26 -2.71 9.04
C VAL A 83 -11.75 -3.47 7.81
N ILE A 84 -12.33 -4.63 7.49
CA ILE A 84 -11.96 -5.41 6.30
C ILE A 84 -12.17 -4.58 5.02
N ARG A 85 -13.30 -3.86 4.91
CA ARG A 85 -13.58 -2.99 3.76
C ARG A 85 -12.54 -1.87 3.63
N ALA A 86 -12.15 -1.24 4.73
CA ALA A 86 -11.11 -0.22 4.75
C ALA A 86 -9.79 -0.79 4.22
N PHE A 87 -9.32 -1.92 4.76
CA PHE A 87 -8.09 -2.58 4.30
C PHE A 87 -8.13 -3.01 2.82
N ASN A 88 -9.26 -3.52 2.35
CA ASN A 88 -9.44 -3.84 0.93
C ASN A 88 -9.34 -2.60 0.05
N THR A 89 -9.90 -1.48 0.51
CA THR A 89 -9.83 -0.19 -0.21
C THR A 89 -8.38 0.31 -0.28
N PHE A 90 -7.64 0.28 0.84
CA PHE A 90 -6.19 0.57 0.85
C PHE A 90 -5.43 -0.28 -0.17
N TYR A 91 -5.70 -1.59 -0.18
CA TYR A 91 -5.02 -2.52 -1.09
C TYR A 91 -5.31 -2.23 -2.56
N VAL A 92 -6.58 -2.03 -2.91
CA VAL A 92 -6.98 -1.68 -4.29
C VAL A 92 -6.32 -0.37 -4.73
N LEU A 93 -6.33 0.64 -3.87
CA LEU A 93 -5.71 1.93 -4.16
C LEU A 93 -4.18 1.82 -4.33
N SER A 94 -3.49 1.09 -3.45
CA SER A 94 -2.05 0.83 -3.58
C SER A 94 -1.73 0.14 -4.90
N ASN A 95 -2.53 -0.86 -5.29
CA ASN A 95 -2.33 -1.57 -6.55
C ASN A 95 -2.52 -0.65 -7.77
N ILE A 96 -3.49 0.26 -7.74
CA ILE A 96 -3.72 1.23 -8.82
C ILE A 96 -2.51 2.16 -8.94
N VAL A 97 -2.03 2.70 -7.82
CA VAL A 97 -0.85 3.58 -7.81
C VAL A 97 0.39 2.85 -8.36
N GLU A 98 0.60 1.60 -7.94
CA GLU A 98 1.71 0.79 -8.44
C GLU A 98 1.58 0.46 -9.94
N GLU A 99 0.37 0.15 -10.43
CA GLU A 99 0.19 -0.14 -11.86
C GLU A 99 0.39 1.12 -12.70
N GLU A 100 -0.11 2.27 -12.24
CA GLU A 100 0.07 3.57 -12.89
C GLU A 100 1.56 3.93 -13.00
N PHE A 101 2.32 3.71 -11.93
CA PHE A 101 3.77 3.84 -11.92
C PHE A 101 4.43 2.88 -12.92
N ARG A 102 4.07 1.60 -12.90
CA ARG A 102 4.62 0.60 -13.84
C ARG A 102 4.32 0.97 -15.29
N GLU A 103 3.14 1.49 -15.59
CA GLU A 103 2.78 1.98 -16.92
C GLU A 103 3.64 3.17 -17.36
N ARG A 104 3.84 4.16 -16.48
CA ARG A 104 4.70 5.31 -16.76
C ARG A 104 6.14 4.89 -17.03
N GLU A 105 6.71 4.03 -16.19
CA GLU A 105 8.08 3.54 -16.35
C GLU A 105 8.26 2.76 -17.65
N ARG A 106 7.28 1.92 -18.01
CA ARG A 106 7.29 1.22 -19.31
C ARG A 106 7.32 2.22 -20.46
N ARG A 107 6.46 3.23 -20.46
CA ARG A 107 6.39 4.24 -21.54
C ARG A 107 7.70 5.03 -21.66
N THR A 108 8.27 5.51 -20.56
CA THR A 108 9.55 6.23 -20.55
C THR A 108 10.68 5.37 -21.13
N ARG A 109 10.70 4.07 -20.80
CA ARG A 109 11.68 3.12 -21.34
C ARG A 109 11.51 2.92 -22.86
N PHE A 110 10.27 2.75 -23.34
CA PHE A 110 10.01 2.65 -24.78
C PHE A 110 10.45 3.90 -25.54
N THR A 111 10.20 5.11 -25.03
CA THR A 111 10.63 6.35 -25.69
C THR A 111 12.15 6.50 -25.73
N ARG A 112 12.87 6.10 -24.66
CA ARG A 112 14.35 6.07 -24.64
C ARG A 112 14.94 5.03 -25.58
N ASP A 113 14.34 3.85 -25.67
CA ASP A 113 14.79 2.79 -26.59
C ASP A 113 14.47 3.15 -28.06
N ASP A 114 13.35 3.83 -28.34
CA ASP A 114 13.03 4.35 -29.69
C ASP A 114 14.05 5.41 -30.16
N GLU A 115 14.46 6.35 -29.30
CA GLU A 115 15.55 7.29 -29.61
C GLU A 115 16.89 6.58 -29.89
N ALA A 116 17.15 5.44 -29.23
CA ALA A 116 18.33 4.61 -29.46
C ALA A 116 18.21 3.70 -30.70
N LEU A 117 16.99 3.39 -31.15
CA LEU A 117 16.65 2.57 -32.32
C LEU A 117 16.33 3.38 -33.58
N LEU A 118 16.43 4.72 -33.53
CA LEU A 118 16.51 5.56 -34.72
C LEU A 118 17.79 5.21 -35.49
N TRP A 119 17.65 4.20 -36.35
CA TRP A 119 18.63 3.74 -37.32
C TRP A 119 19.34 4.92 -37.98
N ARG A 120 20.63 5.08 -37.68
CA ARG A 120 21.52 5.88 -38.51
C ARG A 120 21.90 5.02 -39.70
N GLY A 121 21.12 5.14 -40.78
CA GLY A 121 21.56 4.74 -42.11
C GLY A 121 22.77 5.56 -42.56
#